data_AF-A0A7C3Z1B9-F1
#
_entry.id   AF-A0A7C3Z1B9-F1
#
_cell.length_a   1.000
_cell.length_b   1.000
_cell.length_c   1.000
_cell.angle_alpha   90.00
_cell.angle_beta   90.00
_cell.angle_gamma   90.00
#
_symmetry.space_group_name_H-M   'P 1'
#
loop_
_entity.id
_entity.type
_entity.pdbx_description
1 polymer ?
#
loop_
_entity_poly.entity_id
_entity_poly.type
_entity_poly.pdbx_seq_one_letter_code
_entity_poly.pdbx_strand_id
1 'polypeptide(L)'
;MFEYIIIGAGLAGLVLAERIANILNKKVLIIERRVHIGGNCYDYKTAEGIIVHNYGPHIFHTDYKEIFDYLSNFTDWQTYNHRVLAFIDGKKVPLPFNFNTLYQLFPIRLAIKLENKLINKYKYGLKVPILDLFKEEDEDLKYLANYIYEKIYKNYTTKQWALKPEEIDPQVTARVPIYLSRDDRYFTDKYQAVPKEGYTKIFEKMLNNAILSAMIDTANPEPTMR
;
A
#
# COMPACT_ATOMS: atom_id res chain seq x y z
N MET A 1 -35.95 8.79 10.63
CA MET A 1 -35.20 7.85 11.49
C MET A 1 -34.22 7.10 10.61
N PHE A 2 -32.97 6.93 11.06
CA PHE A 2 -31.96 6.12 10.37
C PHE A 2 -32.13 4.65 10.76
N GLU A 3 -31.89 3.73 9.84
CA GLU A 3 -31.94 2.28 10.07
C GLU A 3 -30.56 1.72 10.40
N TYR A 4 -29.50 2.36 9.90
CA TYR A 4 -28.11 2.00 10.15
C TYR A 4 -27.33 3.21 10.64
N ILE A 5 -26.43 2.96 11.60
CA ILE A 5 -25.43 3.92 12.06
C ILE A 5 -24.06 3.29 11.84
N ILE A 6 -23.18 4.02 11.16
CA ILE A 6 -21.80 3.61 10.86
C ILE A 6 -20.86 4.58 11.56
N ILE A 7 -19.93 4.04 12.35
CA ILE A 7 -18.92 4.83 13.04
C ILE A 7 -17.61 4.81 12.23
N GLY A 8 -17.18 5.98 11.77
CA GLY A 8 -16.02 6.20 10.94
C GLY A 8 -16.34 6.31 9.44
N ALA A 9 -15.89 7.39 8.82
CA ALA A 9 -16.00 7.64 7.38
C ALA A 9 -14.71 7.27 6.64
N GLY A 10 -14.06 6.16 7.04
CA GLY A 10 -12.97 5.55 6.26
C GLY A 10 -13.49 4.66 5.13
N LEU A 11 -12.59 4.03 4.36
CA LEU A 11 -12.94 3.12 3.26
C LEU A 11 -14.03 2.10 3.64
N ALA A 12 -13.87 1.40 4.76
CA ALA A 12 -14.83 0.39 5.21
C ALA A 12 -16.22 0.99 5.46
N GLY A 13 -16.30 2.09 6.22
CA GLY A 13 -17.57 2.74 6.56
C GLY A 13 -18.28 3.33 5.35
N LEU A 14 -17.52 3.98 4.46
CA LEU A 14 -18.06 4.60 3.25
C LEU A 14 -18.59 3.56 2.25
N VAL A 15 -17.85 2.47 2.03
CA VAL A 15 -18.32 1.38 1.17
C VAL A 15 -19.57 0.73 1.75
N LEU A 16 -19.59 0.43 3.05
CA LEU A 16 -20.79 -0.14 3.69
C LEU A 16 -21.99 0.81 3.56
N ALA A 17 -21.81 2.10 3.84
CA ALA A 17 -22.88 3.08 3.72
C ALA A 17 -23.44 3.16 2.30
N GLU A 18 -22.55 3.24 1.31
CA GLU A 18 -22.92 3.29 -0.11
C GLU A 18 -23.69 2.03 -0.53
N ARG A 19 -23.22 0.83 -0.17
CA ARG A 19 -23.91 -0.44 -0.51
C ARG A 19 -25.26 -0.58 0.19
N ILE A 20 -25.35 -0.19 1.46
CA ILE A 20 -26.62 -0.24 2.21
C ILE A 20 -27.63 0.75 1.62
N ALA A 21 -27.21 1.96 1.27
CA ALA A 21 -28.08 2.95 0.67
C ALA A 21 -28.50 2.55 -0.76
N ASN A 22 -27.58 2.16 -1.62
CA ASN A 22 -27.87 1.95 -3.05
C ASN A 22 -28.44 0.57 -3.38
N ILE A 23 -28.13 -0.49 -2.62
CA ILE A 23 -28.69 -1.83 -2.86
C ILE A 23 -29.91 -2.09 -1.98
N LEU A 24 -29.76 -1.86 -0.68
CA LEU A 24 -30.80 -2.25 0.29
C LEU A 24 -31.87 -1.16 0.44
N ASN A 25 -31.61 0.05 -0.08
CA ASN A 25 -32.49 1.21 0.02
C ASN A 25 -32.83 1.55 1.48
N LYS A 26 -31.80 1.53 2.34
CA LYS A 26 -31.92 1.75 3.79
C LYS A 26 -31.27 3.06 4.20
N LYS A 27 -31.90 3.79 5.13
CA LYS A 27 -31.38 5.08 5.61
C LYS A 27 -30.16 4.89 6.49
N VAL A 28 -29.04 5.54 6.14
CA VAL A 28 -27.75 5.40 6.84
C VAL A 28 -27.27 6.74 7.38
N LEU A 29 -26.83 6.75 8.64
CA LEU A 29 -26.04 7.84 9.23
C LEU A 29 -24.60 7.39 9.43
N ILE A 30 -23.65 8.10 8.84
CA ILE A 30 -22.23 7.97 9.14
C ILE A 30 -21.86 9.02 10.20
N ILE A 31 -21.11 8.61 11.22
CA ILE A 31 -20.58 9.49 12.26
C ILE A 31 -19.06 9.43 12.18
N GLU A 32 -18.41 10.55 11.91
CA GLU A 32 -16.96 10.68 11.80
C GLU A 32 -16.43 11.70 12.79
N ARG A 33 -15.41 11.30 13.54
CA ARG A 33 -14.76 12.13 14.55
C ARG A 33 -13.93 13.25 13.92
N ARG A 34 -13.32 12.99 12.77
CA ARG A 34 -12.45 13.93 12.05
C ARG A 34 -13.30 14.98 11.33
N VAL A 35 -12.68 16.12 11.01
CA VAL A 35 -13.26 17.21 10.21
C VAL A 35 -13.38 16.88 8.71
N HIS A 36 -13.12 15.63 8.31
CA HIS A 36 -13.12 15.20 6.93
C HIS A 36 -13.47 13.71 6.83
N ILE A 37 -13.94 13.30 5.66
CA ILE A 37 -14.17 11.90 5.30
C ILE A 37 -12.91 11.25 4.72
N GLY A 38 -12.97 9.95 4.42
CA GLY A 38 -11.89 9.18 3.77
C GLY A 38 -10.92 8.51 4.72
N GLY A 39 -11.01 8.76 6.04
CA GLY A 39 -10.09 8.19 7.02
C GLY A 39 -8.63 8.54 6.70
N ASN A 40 -7.76 7.55 6.61
CA ASN A 40 -6.35 7.77 6.25
C ASN A 40 -6.14 8.03 4.74
N CYS A 41 -7.09 7.64 3.89
CA CYS A 41 -7.06 7.95 2.47
C CYS A 41 -7.50 9.38 2.17
N TYR A 42 -7.78 10.21 3.17
CA TYR A 42 -8.09 11.61 2.96
C TYR A 42 -6.92 12.32 2.27
N ASP A 43 -7.26 12.97 1.16
CA ASP A 43 -6.40 13.89 0.45
C ASP A 43 -7.08 15.25 0.23
N TYR A 44 -6.26 16.27 0.00
CA TYR A 44 -6.72 17.61 -0.34
C TYR A 44 -5.94 18.14 -1.53
N LYS A 45 -6.55 19.07 -2.27
CA LYS A 45 -5.91 19.75 -3.39
C LYS A 45 -5.36 21.09 -2.91
N THR A 46 -4.06 21.30 -3.07
CA THR A 46 -3.37 22.57 -2.80
C THR A 46 -3.79 23.66 -3.78
N ALA A 47 -3.43 24.92 -3.49
CA ALA A 47 -3.72 26.06 -4.36
C ALA A 47 -3.05 25.91 -5.75
N GLU A 48 -1.90 25.23 -5.81
CA GLU A 48 -1.14 24.93 -7.02
C GLU A 48 -1.72 23.73 -7.80
N GLY A 49 -2.78 23.12 -7.30
CA GLY A 49 -3.46 22.00 -7.94
C GLY A 49 -2.84 20.62 -7.65
N ILE A 50 -1.88 20.53 -6.73
CA ILE A 50 -1.26 19.27 -6.31
C ILE A 50 -2.17 18.57 -5.29
N ILE A 51 -2.43 17.28 -5.50
CA ILE A 51 -3.18 16.43 -4.56
C ILE A 51 -2.21 15.87 -3.53
N VAL A 52 -2.49 16.11 -2.25
CA VAL A 52 -1.64 15.73 -1.11
C VAL A 52 -2.41 14.82 -0.17
N HIS A 53 -1.83 13.67 0.16
CA HIS A 53 -2.41 12.75 1.12
C HIS A 53 -1.96 13.12 2.52
N ASN A 54 -2.92 13.42 3.40
CA ASN A 54 -2.59 13.99 4.71
C ASN A 54 -1.96 12.96 5.66
N TYR A 55 -2.25 11.67 5.46
CA TYR A 55 -1.84 10.59 6.37
C TYR A 55 -0.88 9.59 5.70
N GLY A 56 -0.01 10.10 4.84
CA GLY A 56 0.97 9.30 4.11
C GLY A 56 0.49 8.84 2.73
N PRO A 57 1.42 8.37 1.89
CA PRO A 57 1.11 7.97 0.52
C PRO A 57 0.18 6.75 0.52
N HIS A 58 -0.86 6.83 -0.28
CA HIS A 58 -1.82 5.75 -0.50
C HIS A 58 -1.82 5.48 -1.99
N ILE A 59 -1.37 4.29 -2.40
CA ILE A 59 -1.36 3.90 -3.80
C ILE A 59 -2.36 2.78 -3.96
N PHE A 60 -3.32 2.94 -4.87
CA PHE A 60 -4.32 1.91 -5.11
C PHE A 60 -3.73 0.81 -5.99
N HIS A 61 -3.82 -0.42 -5.48
CA HIS A 61 -3.48 -1.64 -6.21
C HIS A 61 -4.42 -2.77 -5.78
N THR A 62 -4.79 -3.64 -6.71
CA THR A 62 -5.59 -4.84 -6.42
C THR A 62 -5.47 -5.86 -7.54
N ASP A 63 -5.58 -7.15 -7.22
CA ASP A 63 -5.78 -8.22 -8.20
C ASP A 63 -7.27 -8.46 -8.52
N TYR A 64 -8.16 -7.95 -7.67
CA TYR A 64 -9.60 -8.18 -7.74
C TYR A 64 -10.27 -7.20 -8.71
N LYS A 65 -10.76 -7.74 -9.83
CA LYS A 65 -11.42 -6.94 -10.86
C LYS A 65 -12.68 -6.27 -10.32
N GLU A 66 -13.44 -6.97 -9.50
CA GLU A 66 -14.67 -6.51 -8.88
C GLU A 66 -14.45 -5.27 -8.01
N ILE A 67 -13.30 -5.17 -7.31
CA ILE A 67 -12.94 -3.99 -6.51
C ILE A 67 -12.60 -2.82 -7.43
N PHE A 68 -11.80 -3.06 -8.48
CA PHE A 68 -11.43 -2.03 -9.45
C PHE A 68 -12.66 -1.49 -10.19
N ASP A 69 -13.52 -2.38 -10.69
CA ASP A 69 -14.78 -2.03 -11.36
C ASP A 69 -15.71 -1.27 -10.43
N TYR A 70 -15.86 -1.71 -9.18
CA TYR A 70 -16.70 -1.04 -8.18
C TYR A 70 -16.26 0.41 -7.98
N LEU A 71 -14.98 0.64 -7.69
CA LEU A 71 -14.44 1.98 -7.47
C LEU A 71 -14.46 2.85 -8.74
N SER A 72 -14.38 2.23 -9.93
CA SER A 72 -14.48 2.94 -11.22
C SER A 72 -15.84 3.62 -11.44
N ASN A 73 -16.89 3.23 -10.72
CA ASN A 73 -18.17 3.96 -10.77
C ASN A 73 -18.08 5.35 -10.12
N PHE A 74 -17.03 5.61 -9.33
CA PHE A 74 -16.87 6.84 -8.56
C PHE A 74 -15.64 7.65 -8.98
N THR A 75 -14.82 7.16 -9.91
CA THR A 75 -13.63 7.90 -10.36
C THR A 75 -13.13 7.43 -11.71
N ASP A 76 -12.48 8.36 -12.41
CA ASP A 76 -11.58 8.02 -13.49
C ASP A 76 -10.20 7.69 -12.93
N TRP A 77 -9.53 6.73 -13.56
CA TRP A 77 -8.22 6.27 -13.13
C TRP A 77 -7.09 6.89 -13.95
N GLN A 78 -6.00 7.22 -13.26
CA GLN A 78 -4.69 7.42 -13.88
C GLN A 78 -3.84 6.18 -13.62
N THR A 79 -3.45 5.47 -14.69
CA THR A 79 -2.54 4.33 -14.56
C THR A 79 -1.22 4.78 -13.93
N TYR A 80 -0.85 4.13 -12.83
CA TYR A 80 0.35 4.47 -12.08
C TYR A 80 0.92 3.20 -11.45
N ASN A 81 2.15 2.88 -11.84
CA ASN A 81 2.89 1.76 -11.27
C ASN A 81 3.94 2.31 -10.31
N HIS A 82 3.74 2.10 -9.01
CA HIS A 82 4.60 2.64 -7.98
C HIS A 82 5.98 1.98 -8.02
N ARG A 83 7.03 2.77 -7.83
CA ARG A 83 8.42 2.33 -7.77
C ARG A 83 9.11 3.01 -6.60
N VAL A 84 9.87 2.24 -5.84
CA VAL A 84 10.61 2.71 -4.67
C VAL A 84 12.10 2.50 -4.92
N LEU A 85 12.91 3.46 -4.46
CA LEU A 85 14.36 3.34 -4.45
C LEU A 85 14.86 3.34 -3.01
N ALA A 86 15.72 2.39 -2.66
CA ALA A 86 16.50 2.42 -1.43
C ALA A 86 17.83 3.14 -1.67
N PHE A 87 18.32 3.86 -0.67
CA PHE A 87 19.69 4.38 -0.69
C PHE A 87 20.60 3.44 0.11
N ILE A 88 21.43 2.65 -0.58
CA ILE A 88 22.29 1.61 -0.01
C ILE A 88 23.70 1.81 -0.54
N ASP A 89 24.67 1.92 0.37
CA ASP A 89 26.10 2.01 0.05
C ASP A 89 26.43 3.05 -1.04
N GLY A 90 25.81 4.23 -0.92
CA GLY A 90 26.02 5.35 -1.84
C GLY A 90 25.21 5.30 -3.13
N LYS A 91 24.36 4.28 -3.34
CA LYS A 91 23.58 4.08 -4.57
C LYS A 91 22.08 4.10 -4.30
N LYS A 92 21.30 4.69 -5.23
CA LYS A 92 19.84 4.55 -5.27
C LYS A 92 19.48 3.30 -6.08
N VAL A 93 18.97 2.28 -5.44
CA VAL A 93 18.69 0.97 -6.05
C VAL A 93 17.22 0.59 -5.90
N PRO A 94 16.63 -0.19 -6.82
CA PRO A 94 15.22 -0.57 -6.76
C PRO A 94 14.82 -1.34 -5.48
N LEU A 95 13.57 -1.12 -5.04
CA LEU A 95 12.87 -1.95 -4.06
C LEU A 95 11.50 -2.37 -4.62
N PRO A 96 11.07 -3.64 -4.42
CA PRO A 96 11.73 -4.72 -3.69
C PRO A 96 13.05 -5.19 -4.33
N PHE A 97 13.93 -5.80 -3.51
CA PHE A 97 15.24 -6.27 -4.00
C PHE A 97 15.03 -7.25 -5.14
N ASN A 98 15.63 -6.98 -6.29
CA ASN A 98 15.46 -7.76 -7.51
C ASN A 98 16.79 -7.88 -8.27
N PHE A 99 16.80 -8.49 -9.46
CA PHE A 99 18.05 -8.64 -10.22
C PHE A 99 18.66 -7.30 -10.65
N ASN A 100 17.87 -6.25 -10.84
CA ASN A 100 18.44 -4.92 -11.09
C ASN A 100 19.24 -4.42 -9.87
N THR A 101 18.70 -4.65 -8.67
CA THR A 101 19.34 -4.30 -7.39
C THR A 101 20.62 -5.10 -7.18
N LEU A 102 20.57 -6.42 -7.44
CA LEU A 102 21.72 -7.32 -7.35
C LEU A 102 22.90 -6.83 -8.21
N TYR A 103 22.64 -6.48 -9.47
CA TYR A 103 23.70 -6.03 -10.38
C TYR A 103 24.21 -4.62 -10.09
N GLN A 104 23.41 -3.78 -9.42
CA GLN A 104 23.85 -2.44 -9.01
C GLN A 104 24.73 -2.48 -7.75
N LEU A 105 24.45 -3.40 -6.82
CA LEU A 105 25.15 -3.47 -5.53
C LEU A 105 26.41 -4.35 -5.57
N PHE A 106 26.44 -5.41 -6.38
CA PHE A 106 27.55 -6.36 -6.38
C PHE A 106 28.41 -6.30 -7.65
N PRO A 107 29.70 -6.68 -7.57
CA PRO A 107 30.52 -6.86 -8.76
C PRO A 107 29.88 -7.85 -9.74
N ILE A 108 30.00 -7.58 -11.04
CA ILE A 108 29.31 -8.34 -12.11
C ILE A 108 29.47 -9.86 -12.00
N ARG A 109 30.67 -10.35 -11.68
CA ARG A 109 30.94 -11.79 -11.53
C ARG A 109 30.18 -12.41 -10.37
N LEU A 110 30.06 -11.68 -9.26
CA LEU A 110 29.32 -12.14 -8.08
C LEU A 110 27.81 -12.08 -8.33
N ALA A 111 27.33 -11.01 -8.97
CA ALA A 111 25.91 -10.87 -9.34
C ALA A 111 25.44 -12.03 -10.22
N ILE A 112 26.20 -12.38 -11.27
CA ILE A 112 25.88 -13.53 -12.15
C ILE A 112 25.85 -14.85 -11.36
N LYS A 113 26.82 -15.07 -10.47
CA LYS A 113 26.88 -16.27 -9.62
C LYS A 113 25.63 -16.37 -8.73
N LEU A 114 25.26 -15.28 -8.07
CA LEU A 114 24.11 -15.22 -7.17
C LEU A 114 22.78 -15.38 -7.92
N GLU A 115 22.61 -14.72 -9.07
CA GLU A 115 21.42 -14.89 -9.92
C GLU A 115 21.25 -16.35 -10.35
N ASN A 116 22.31 -16.99 -10.85
CA ASN A 116 22.25 -18.40 -11.26
C ASN A 116 21.86 -19.32 -10.09
N LYS A 117 22.40 -19.09 -8.90
CA LYS A 117 22.03 -19.87 -7.72
C LYS A 117 20.58 -19.66 -7.31
N LEU A 118 20.11 -18.41 -7.32
CA LEU A 118 18.72 -18.07 -7.04
C LEU A 118 17.77 -18.73 -8.05
N ILE A 119 18.08 -18.69 -9.35
CA ILE A 119 17.23 -19.26 -10.41
C ILE A 119 17.28 -20.80 -10.43
N ASN A 120 18.41 -21.40 -10.07
CA ASN A 120 18.51 -22.85 -9.95
C ASN A 120 17.74 -23.37 -8.73
N LYS A 121 17.72 -22.60 -7.63
CA LYS A 121 17.00 -22.95 -6.40
C LYS A 121 15.51 -22.62 -6.50
N TYR A 122 15.17 -21.50 -7.11
CA TYR A 122 13.82 -20.93 -7.17
C TYR A 122 13.47 -20.54 -8.61
N LYS A 123 12.20 -20.63 -8.99
CA LYS A 123 11.77 -20.24 -10.34
C LYS A 123 11.85 -18.71 -10.55
N TYR A 124 12.28 -18.27 -11.73
CA TYR A 124 12.16 -16.88 -12.17
C TYR A 124 10.71 -16.38 -12.06
N GLY A 125 10.54 -15.13 -11.60
CA GLY A 125 9.24 -14.51 -11.37
C GLY A 125 8.61 -14.83 -10.02
N LEU A 126 9.27 -15.59 -9.15
CA LEU A 126 8.81 -15.81 -7.77
C LEU A 126 9.24 -14.67 -6.84
N LYS A 127 8.39 -14.41 -5.85
CA LYS A 127 8.71 -13.59 -4.68
C LYS A 127 9.13 -14.52 -3.55
N VAL A 128 10.34 -14.36 -3.03
CA VAL A 128 10.89 -15.18 -1.95
C VAL A 128 10.99 -14.34 -0.68
N PRO A 129 10.31 -14.71 0.41
CA PRO A 129 10.47 -14.05 1.70
C PRO A 129 11.92 -14.12 2.19
N ILE A 130 12.42 -13.05 2.80
CA ILE A 130 13.80 -13.01 3.30
C ILE A 130 14.08 -14.12 4.33
N LEU A 131 13.09 -14.47 5.15
CA LEU A 131 13.19 -15.55 6.14
C LEU A 131 13.35 -16.94 5.52
N ASP A 132 12.85 -17.16 4.30
CA ASP A 132 13.05 -18.43 3.61
C ASP A 132 14.46 -18.50 2.99
N LEU A 133 14.99 -17.37 2.51
CA LEU A 133 16.36 -17.31 2.02
C LEU A 133 17.38 -17.59 3.15
N PHE A 134 17.07 -17.23 4.39
CA PHE A 134 17.90 -17.57 5.55
C PHE A 134 17.98 -19.07 5.87
N LYS A 135 17.04 -19.88 5.39
CA LYS A 135 17.02 -21.34 5.61
C LYS A 135 17.92 -22.09 4.62
N GLU A 136 18.47 -21.40 3.62
CA GLU A 136 19.34 -22.03 2.62
C GLU A 136 20.66 -22.45 3.24
N GLU A 137 21.14 -23.65 2.88
CA GLU A 137 22.43 -24.17 3.32
C GLU A 137 23.60 -23.62 2.48
N ASP A 138 23.31 -23.16 1.26
CA ASP A 138 24.31 -22.62 0.34
C ASP A 138 24.94 -21.33 0.86
N GLU A 139 26.26 -21.32 0.99
CA GLU A 139 27.02 -20.20 1.57
C GLU A 139 26.85 -18.88 0.81
N ASP A 140 26.70 -18.90 -0.52
CA ASP A 140 26.49 -17.67 -1.28
C ASP A 140 25.06 -17.12 -1.06
N LEU A 141 24.06 -18.00 -0.95
CA LEU A 141 22.68 -17.60 -0.66
C LEU A 141 22.53 -17.09 0.78
N LYS A 142 23.19 -17.72 1.76
CA LYS A 142 23.28 -17.19 3.13
C LYS A 142 23.95 -15.82 3.17
N TYR A 143 25.05 -15.64 2.43
CA TYR A 143 25.71 -14.35 2.32
C TYR A 143 24.76 -13.28 1.78
N LEU A 144 24.02 -13.60 0.70
CA LEU A 144 23.03 -12.69 0.14
C LEU A 144 21.89 -12.38 1.11
N ALA A 145 21.37 -13.39 1.83
CA ALA A 145 20.32 -13.21 2.84
C ALA A 145 20.76 -12.24 3.93
N ASN A 146 21.96 -12.46 4.49
CA ASN A 146 22.54 -11.60 5.52
C ASN A 146 22.73 -10.16 5.01
N TYR A 147 23.25 -9.99 3.79
CA TYR A 147 23.43 -8.67 3.19
C TYR A 147 22.10 -7.92 3.05
N ILE A 148 21.10 -8.58 2.47
CA ILE A 148 19.77 -8.00 2.26
C ILE A 148 19.14 -7.63 3.60
N TYR A 149 19.19 -8.53 4.58
CA TYR A 149 18.66 -8.28 5.91
C TYR A 149 19.28 -7.05 6.57
N GLU A 150 20.62 -6.98 6.64
CA GLU A 150 21.34 -5.90 7.30
C GLU A 150 21.12 -4.56 6.60
N LYS A 151 21.14 -4.53 5.26
CA LYS A 151 21.10 -3.28 4.49
C LYS A 151 19.70 -2.77 4.21
N ILE A 152 18.69 -3.64 4.15
CA ILE A 152 17.32 -3.27 3.74
C ILE A 152 16.34 -3.36 4.90
N TYR A 153 16.41 -4.42 5.72
CA TYR A 153 15.36 -4.69 6.70
C TYR A 153 15.72 -4.14 8.06
N LYS A 154 16.89 -4.48 8.60
CA LYS A 154 17.23 -4.24 10.00
C LYS A 154 17.03 -2.80 10.42
N ASN A 155 17.74 -1.87 9.78
CA ASN A 155 17.71 -0.46 10.16
C ASN A 155 16.36 0.20 9.86
N TYR A 156 15.71 -0.18 8.75
CA TYR A 156 14.42 0.39 8.36
C TYR A 156 13.30 -0.06 9.31
N THR A 157 13.26 -1.35 9.62
CA THR A 157 12.30 -1.96 10.53
C THR A 157 12.42 -1.39 11.93
N THR A 158 13.65 -1.28 12.47
CA THR A 158 13.87 -0.65 13.78
C THR A 158 13.47 0.82 13.79
N LYS A 159 13.71 1.56 12.71
CA LYS A 159 13.25 2.94 12.59
C LYS A 159 11.72 3.05 12.59
N GLN A 160 11.03 2.16 11.89
CA GLN A 160 9.58 2.24 11.72
C GLN A 160 8.79 1.72 12.93
N TRP A 161 9.32 0.71 13.63
CA TRP A 161 8.59 0.02 14.70
C TRP A 161 9.22 0.16 16.09
N ALA A 162 10.40 0.80 16.20
CA ALA A 162 11.17 0.89 17.45
C ALA A 162 11.49 -0.49 18.10
N LEU A 163 11.47 -1.55 17.31
CA LEU A 163 11.74 -2.94 17.70
C LEU A 163 12.82 -3.56 16.82
N LYS A 164 13.49 -4.62 17.28
CA LYS A 164 14.38 -5.40 16.42
C LYS A 164 13.57 -6.28 15.46
N PRO A 165 14.07 -6.61 14.26
CA PRO A 165 13.32 -7.45 13.33
C PRO A 165 12.98 -8.84 13.86
N GLU A 166 13.78 -9.39 14.77
CA GLU A 166 13.52 -10.67 15.44
C GLU A 166 12.39 -10.60 16.48
N GLU A 167 12.05 -9.38 16.92
CA GLU A 167 10.97 -9.11 17.89
C GLU A 167 9.65 -8.77 17.18
N ILE A 168 9.65 -8.77 15.85
CA ILE A 168 8.50 -8.41 15.02
C ILE A 168 7.92 -9.66 14.39
N ASP A 169 6.59 -9.69 14.29
CA ASP A 169 5.87 -10.80 13.67
C ASP A 169 6.44 -11.11 12.26
N PRO A 170 6.75 -12.37 11.93
CA PRO A 170 7.24 -12.78 10.62
C PRO A 170 6.41 -12.28 9.43
N GLN A 171 5.11 -12.03 9.63
CA GLN A 171 4.24 -11.44 8.60
C GLN A 171 4.60 -10.00 8.24
N VAL A 172 5.30 -9.25 9.09
CA VAL A 172 5.76 -7.89 8.80
C VAL A 172 7.00 -7.92 7.92
N THR A 173 7.96 -8.81 8.21
CA THR A 173 9.18 -8.96 7.40
C THR A 173 8.90 -9.62 6.05
N ALA A 174 7.88 -10.47 5.96
CA ALA A 174 7.40 -11.05 4.70
C ALA A 174 6.82 -10.02 3.71
N ARG A 175 6.50 -8.79 4.15
CA ARG A 175 5.85 -7.75 3.30
C ARG A 175 6.76 -7.18 2.21
N VAL A 176 8.08 -7.29 2.39
CA VAL A 176 9.04 -6.97 1.34
C VAL A 176 9.74 -8.28 1.02
N PRO A 177 9.35 -9.02 -0.03
CA PRO A 177 10.11 -10.18 -0.47
C PRO A 177 11.27 -9.75 -1.39
N ILE A 178 12.23 -10.64 -1.63
CA ILE A 178 13.08 -10.50 -2.82
C ILE A 178 12.27 -10.94 -4.04
N TYR A 179 12.37 -10.21 -5.13
CA TYR A 179 11.68 -10.54 -6.37
C TYR A 179 12.66 -11.06 -7.41
N LEU A 180 12.55 -12.33 -7.78
CA LEU A 180 13.43 -13.00 -8.73
C LEU A 180 13.07 -12.62 -10.18
N SER A 181 13.14 -11.32 -10.47
CA SER A 181 12.74 -10.70 -11.73
C SER A 181 13.57 -9.44 -11.98
N ARG A 182 13.39 -8.83 -13.15
CA ARG A 182 13.82 -7.45 -13.46
C ARG A 182 12.69 -6.43 -13.42
N ASP A 183 11.48 -6.86 -13.04
CA ASP A 183 10.40 -5.93 -12.74
C ASP A 183 10.68 -5.19 -11.43
N ASP A 184 10.67 -3.85 -11.50
CA ASP A 184 11.03 -2.92 -10.44
C ASP A 184 9.81 -2.20 -9.85
N ARG A 185 8.59 -2.61 -10.22
CA ARG A 185 7.38 -2.14 -9.58
C ARG A 185 7.32 -2.65 -8.14
N TYR A 186 6.87 -1.78 -7.23
CA TYR A 186 6.72 -2.11 -5.82
C TYR A 186 5.57 -3.10 -5.58
N PHE A 187 4.48 -2.91 -6.34
CA PHE A 187 3.33 -3.81 -6.37
C PHE A 187 3.31 -4.58 -7.70
N THR A 188 2.84 -5.83 -7.66
CA THR A 188 2.73 -6.68 -8.86
C THR A 188 1.29 -6.99 -9.24
N ASP A 189 0.35 -6.39 -8.52
CA ASP A 189 -1.08 -6.57 -8.73
C ASP A 189 -1.49 -6.16 -10.15
N LYS A 190 -2.55 -6.79 -10.65
CA LYS A 190 -3.06 -6.58 -12.01
C LYS A 190 -3.55 -5.15 -12.26
N TYR A 191 -4.28 -4.58 -11.30
CA TYR A 191 -4.84 -3.23 -11.41
C TYR A 191 -4.05 -2.28 -10.52
N GLN A 192 -3.30 -1.35 -11.13
CA GLN A 192 -2.51 -0.33 -10.43
C GLN A 192 -2.81 1.04 -11.02
N ALA A 193 -3.38 1.92 -10.20
CA ALA A 193 -3.80 3.23 -10.62
C ALA A 193 -3.96 4.16 -9.42
N VAL A 194 -4.06 5.46 -9.68
CA VAL A 194 -4.48 6.44 -8.68
C VAL A 194 -5.74 7.18 -9.17
N PRO A 195 -6.63 7.62 -8.27
CA PRO A 195 -7.81 8.37 -8.67
C PRO A 195 -7.41 9.70 -9.29
N LYS A 196 -7.92 10.02 -10.49
CA LYS A 196 -7.51 11.21 -11.24
C LYS A 196 -7.76 12.52 -10.49
N GLU A 197 -8.81 12.56 -9.66
CA GLU A 197 -9.20 13.73 -8.87
C GLU A 197 -8.91 13.57 -7.37
N GLY A 198 -8.20 12.51 -6.96
CA GLY A 198 -7.95 12.18 -5.57
C GLY A 198 -9.00 11.27 -4.93
N TYR A 199 -8.63 10.65 -3.82
CA TYR A 199 -9.45 9.72 -3.04
C TYR A 199 -10.65 10.43 -2.40
N THR A 200 -10.49 11.65 -1.90
CA THR A 200 -11.63 12.38 -1.29
C THR A 200 -12.78 12.54 -2.29
N LYS A 201 -12.49 12.73 -3.59
CA LYS A 201 -13.53 12.81 -4.63
C LYS A 201 -14.28 11.50 -4.89
N ILE A 202 -13.64 10.34 -4.72
CA ILE A 202 -14.34 9.05 -4.71
C ILE A 202 -15.38 9.06 -3.60
N PHE A 203 -14.96 9.44 -2.40
CA PHE A 203 -15.80 9.36 -1.20
C PHE A 203 -16.96 10.34 -1.24
N GLU A 204 -16.75 11.57 -1.73
CA GLU A 204 -17.83 12.52 -1.99
C GLU A 204 -18.89 11.93 -2.94
N LYS A 205 -18.46 11.26 -4.03
CA LYS A 205 -19.38 10.62 -4.99
C LYS A 205 -20.11 9.42 -4.38
N MET A 206 -19.45 8.62 -3.53
CA MET A 206 -20.11 7.53 -2.79
C MET A 206 -21.21 8.03 -1.84
N LEU A 207 -21.02 9.22 -1.26
CA LEU A 207 -21.98 9.84 -0.36
C LEU A 207 -23.14 10.57 -1.08
N ASN A 208 -23.11 10.64 -2.42
CA ASN A 208 -24.12 11.34 -3.21
C ASN A 208 -25.42 10.52 -3.35
N ASN A 209 -26.07 10.26 -2.23
CA ASN A 209 -27.37 9.59 -2.15
C ASN A 209 -28.24 10.27 -1.07
N ALA A 210 -29.49 10.58 -1.40
CA ALA A 210 -30.43 11.28 -0.53
C ALA A 210 -30.79 10.55 0.79
N ILE A 211 -30.62 9.23 0.87
CA ILE A 211 -30.87 8.45 2.10
C ILE A 211 -29.60 8.19 2.92
N LEU A 212 -28.49 8.81 2.52
CA LEU A 212 -27.21 8.75 3.20
C LEU A 212 -26.91 10.12 3.82
N SER A 213 -26.57 10.16 5.10
CA SER A 213 -26.12 11.38 5.78
C SER A 213 -24.79 11.12 6.48
N ALA A 214 -23.91 12.12 6.48
CA ALA A 214 -22.64 12.07 7.20
C ALA A 214 -22.55 13.24 8.17
N MET A 215 -22.31 12.94 9.45
CA MET A 215 -22.00 13.91 10.49
C MET A 215 -20.50 13.82 10.77
N ILE A 216 -19.76 14.90 10.49
CA ILE A 216 -18.31 15.01 10.68
C ILE A 216 -18.00 15.89 11.90
N ASP A 217 -16.74 15.90 12.33
CA ASP A 217 -16.25 16.64 13.51
C ASP A 217 -17.02 16.33 14.81
N THR A 218 -17.40 15.07 15.01
CA THR A 218 -18.24 14.70 16.16
C THR A 218 -17.46 14.51 17.47
N ALA A 219 -16.14 14.76 17.48
CA ALA A 219 -15.35 14.80 18.72
C ALA A 219 -15.53 16.10 19.50
N ASN A 220 -15.86 17.19 18.81
CA ASN A 220 -16.10 18.47 19.43
C ASN A 220 -17.60 18.58 19.72
N PRO A 221 -18.03 18.65 21.00
CA PRO A 221 -19.43 18.73 21.34
C PRO A 221 -20.07 20.09 21.01
N GLU A 222 -19.34 21.03 20.39
CA GLU A 222 -19.95 22.21 19.79
C GLU A 222 -20.48 21.87 18.40
N PRO A 223 -21.81 21.90 18.19
CA PRO A 223 -22.42 21.47 16.94
C PRO A 223 -22.15 22.52 15.86
N THR A 224 -21.17 22.29 14.99
CA THR A 224 -21.17 22.99 13.70
C THR A 224 -22.15 22.29 12.76
N MET A 225 -23.41 22.73 12.83
CA MET A 225 -24.32 22.57 11.69
C MET A 225 -23.77 23.41 10.53
N ARG A 226 -23.29 22.77 9.47
CA ARG A 226 -23.33 23.31 8.09
C ARG A 226 -23.48 22.17 7.10
#